data_AF-A0A3S3NF24-F1
#
_entry.id   AF-A0A3S3NF24-F1
#
_cell.length_a   1.000
_cell.length_b   1.000
_cell.length_c   1.000
_cell.angle_alpha   90.00
_cell.angle_beta   90.00
_cell.angle_gamma   90.00
#
_symmetry.space_group_name_H-M   'P 1'
#
loop_
_entity.id
_entity.type
_entity.pdbx_description
1 polymer ?
#
loop_
_entity_poly.entity_id
_entity_poly.type
_entity_poly.pdbx_seq_one_letter_code
_entity_poly.pdbx_strand_id
1 'polypeptide(L)'
;MSSEASANHESNGVDFGDEHKLRQLSLELAEDYSKYFAIDTSNEITSFEEAVEEKLTHLEEFCGVIDMIREQNSVCLEQKLPIVYAKCTELEDLFRSIDRLEEMVKIVKATVDAMECEVIKAEELFANNKIKKFLSSFWNNKRRSSDSRKPKYVEPKLFSTKDFFCDEQSAPVKSDDESEKT
;
A
#
# COMPACT_ATOMS: atom_id res chain seq x y z
N MET A 1 -101.58 93.20 -20.37
CA MET A 1 -101.70 93.09 -18.89
C MET A 1 -101.69 91.60 -18.59
N SER A 2 -100.50 91.09 -18.22
CA SER A 2 -100.22 90.45 -16.91
C SER A 2 -100.52 88.94 -16.95
N SER A 3 -99.66 88.00 -16.58
CA SER A 3 -98.46 88.03 -15.74
C SER A 3 -97.49 86.92 -16.16
N GLU A 4 -96.19 87.20 -15.96
CA GLU A 4 -95.12 86.21 -15.86
C GLU A 4 -95.34 85.30 -14.65
N ALA A 5 -95.01 84.02 -14.80
CA ALA A 5 -94.76 83.12 -13.67
C ALA A 5 -93.48 82.34 -13.98
N SER A 6 -92.37 82.94 -13.58
CA SER A 6 -91.06 82.30 -13.51
C SER A 6 -91.04 81.39 -12.27
N ALA A 7 -90.84 80.09 -12.46
CA ALA A 7 -90.57 79.14 -11.39
C ALA A 7 -89.07 78.78 -11.41
N ASN A 8 -88.36 79.27 -10.40
CA ASN A 8 -86.97 78.95 -10.07
C ASN A 8 -86.87 77.67 -9.23
N HIS A 9 -85.70 77.04 -9.31
CA HIS A 9 -85.07 76.10 -8.34
C HIS A 9 -85.65 74.66 -8.32
N GLU A 10 -84.85 73.59 -8.29
CA GLU A 10 -83.59 73.36 -7.56
C GLU A 10 -82.51 72.72 -8.45
N SER A 11 -81.34 73.36 -8.52
CA SER A 11 -80.12 72.67 -8.90
C SER A 11 -79.63 71.90 -7.68
N ASN A 12 -79.81 70.58 -7.66
CA ASN A 12 -79.07 69.69 -6.77
C ASN A 12 -77.58 69.82 -7.10
N GLY A 13 -76.90 70.72 -6.39
CA GLY A 13 -75.46 70.79 -6.39
C GLY A 13 -74.94 69.48 -5.80
N VAL A 14 -74.35 68.65 -6.65
CA VAL A 14 -73.50 67.55 -6.22
C VAL A 14 -72.42 68.18 -5.34
N ASP A 15 -72.37 67.76 -4.08
CA ASP A 15 -71.33 68.17 -3.14
C ASP A 15 -69.98 67.68 -3.67
N PHE A 16 -69.25 68.59 -4.34
CA PHE A 16 -67.92 68.35 -4.89
C PHE A 16 -66.90 67.92 -3.81
N GLY A 17 -67.24 68.01 -2.52
CA GLY A 17 -66.41 67.57 -1.40
C GLY A 17 -66.26 66.05 -1.26
N ASP A 18 -67.31 65.27 -1.52
CA ASP A 18 -67.29 63.81 -1.31
C ASP A 18 -66.59 63.05 -2.45
N GLU A 19 -66.78 63.48 -3.69
CA GLU A 19 -66.13 62.86 -4.86
C GLU A 19 -64.61 63.08 -4.84
N HIS A 20 -64.17 64.25 -4.38
CA HIS A 20 -62.75 64.57 -4.24
C HIS A 20 -62.08 63.74 -3.15
N LYS A 21 -62.80 63.50 -2.04
CA LYS A 21 -62.33 62.68 -0.91
C LYS A 21 -62.27 61.19 -1.26
N LEU A 22 -63.26 60.70 -2.01
CA LEU A 22 -63.27 59.33 -2.54
C LEU A 22 -62.12 59.10 -3.52
N ARG A 23 -61.86 60.07 -4.42
CA ARG A 23 -60.69 60.02 -5.32
C ARG A 23 -59.39 59.98 -4.55
N GLN A 24 -59.23 60.83 -3.54
CA GLN A 24 -58.04 60.87 -2.68
C GLN A 24 -57.77 59.51 -2.02
N LEU A 25 -58.81 58.91 -1.43
CA LEU A 25 -58.71 57.58 -0.79
C LEU A 25 -58.39 56.48 -1.81
N SER A 26 -58.93 56.54 -3.02
CA SER A 26 -58.61 55.56 -4.06
C SER A 26 -57.15 55.66 -4.52
N LEU A 27 -56.60 56.88 -4.58
CA LEU A 27 -55.21 57.13 -4.93
C LEU A 27 -54.27 56.66 -3.83
N GLU A 28 -54.59 56.97 -2.57
CA GLU A 28 -53.83 56.50 -1.40
C GLU A 28 -53.84 54.97 -1.29
N LEU A 29 -55.00 54.34 -1.50
CA LEU A 29 -55.11 52.88 -1.53
C LEU A 29 -54.32 52.28 -2.69
N ALA A 30 -54.40 52.87 -3.89
CA ALA A 30 -53.63 52.41 -5.05
C ALA A 30 -52.12 52.58 -4.82
N GLU A 31 -51.70 53.67 -4.18
CA GLU A 31 -50.31 53.94 -3.81
C GLU A 31 -49.82 52.90 -2.80
N ASP A 32 -50.58 52.61 -1.74
CA ASP A 32 -50.22 51.61 -0.74
C ASP A 32 -50.14 50.20 -1.33
N TYR A 33 -51.07 49.82 -2.21
CA TYR A 33 -51.01 48.52 -2.88
C TYR A 33 -49.88 48.44 -3.92
N SER A 34 -49.51 49.56 -4.55
CA SER A 34 -48.41 49.59 -5.53
C SER A 34 -47.07 49.19 -4.91
N LYS A 35 -46.87 49.48 -3.62
CA LYS A 35 -45.64 49.16 -2.87
C LYS A 35 -45.37 47.64 -2.83
N TYR A 36 -46.40 46.81 -2.80
CA TYR A 36 -46.25 45.35 -2.84
C TYR A 36 -45.77 44.82 -4.19
N PHE A 37 -45.99 45.57 -5.29
CA PHE A 37 -45.48 45.22 -6.61
C PHE A 37 -44.07 45.77 -6.87
N ALA A 38 -43.58 46.68 -6.02
CA ALA A 38 -42.29 47.34 -6.14
C ALA A 38 -41.18 46.64 -5.33
N ILE A 39 -41.35 45.36 -5.00
CA ILE A 39 -40.31 44.59 -4.28
C ILE A 39 -39.21 44.24 -5.29
N ASP A 40 -38.02 44.80 -5.07
CA ASP A 40 -36.82 44.45 -5.81
C ASP A 40 -36.14 43.24 -5.16
N THR A 41 -36.18 42.10 -5.83
CA THR A 41 -35.53 40.84 -5.39
C THR A 41 -34.18 40.60 -6.08
N SER A 42 -33.66 41.58 -6.81
CA SER A 42 -32.46 41.40 -7.63
C SER A 42 -31.23 41.03 -6.80
N ASN A 43 -31.13 41.54 -5.56
CA ASN A 43 -30.02 41.25 -4.67
C ASN A 43 -30.05 39.81 -4.15
N GLU A 44 -31.22 39.32 -3.77
CA GLU A 44 -31.42 37.95 -3.31
C GLU A 44 -31.16 36.94 -4.42
N ILE A 45 -31.58 37.26 -5.66
CA ILE A 45 -31.30 36.44 -6.83
C ILE A 45 -29.78 36.39 -7.07
N THR A 46 -29.11 37.55 -7.10
CA THR A 46 -27.66 37.61 -7.31
C THR A 46 -26.91 36.85 -6.22
N SER A 47 -27.28 37.02 -4.95
CA SER A 47 -26.66 36.30 -3.83
C SER A 47 -26.86 34.79 -3.93
N PHE A 48 -28.03 34.34 -4.40
CA PHE A 48 -28.29 32.92 -4.63
C PHE A 48 -27.46 32.38 -5.80
N GLU A 49 -27.35 33.12 -6.90
CA GLU A 49 -26.52 32.76 -8.06
C GLU A 49 -25.04 32.64 -7.67
N GLU A 50 -24.51 33.59 -6.91
CA GLU A 50 -23.14 33.54 -6.38
C GLU A 50 -22.91 32.30 -5.50
N ALA A 51 -23.87 31.98 -4.62
CA ALA A 51 -23.79 30.79 -3.78
C ALA A 51 -23.81 29.49 -4.60
N VAL A 52 -24.63 29.43 -5.66
CA VAL A 52 -24.67 28.28 -6.56
C VAL A 52 -23.34 28.11 -7.27
N GLU A 53 -22.77 29.19 -7.81
CA GLU A 53 -21.48 29.16 -8.50
C GLU A 53 -20.34 28.71 -7.57
N GLU A 54 -20.32 29.20 -6.32
CA GLU A 54 -19.37 28.75 -5.30
C GLU A 54 -19.50 27.25 -5.04
N LYS A 55 -20.73 26.72 -4.94
CA LYS A 55 -20.94 25.28 -4.73
C LYS A 55 -20.61 24.44 -5.95
N LEU A 56 -20.85 24.93 -7.16
CA LEU A 56 -20.42 24.26 -8.40
C LEU A 56 -18.89 24.19 -8.48
N THR A 57 -18.20 25.28 -8.13
CA THR A 57 -16.73 25.35 -8.07
C THR A 57 -16.19 24.32 -7.07
N HIS A 58 -16.70 24.31 -5.83
CA HIS A 58 -16.29 23.32 -4.83
C HIS A 58 -16.58 21.87 -5.26
N LEU A 59 -17.65 21.61 -6.02
CA LEU A 59 -17.94 20.28 -6.53
C LEU A 59 -16.91 19.84 -7.57
N GLU A 60 -16.49 20.74 -8.46
CA GLU A 60 -15.44 20.48 -9.44
C GLU A 60 -14.10 20.20 -8.75
N GLU A 61 -13.75 20.97 -7.73
CA GLU A 61 -12.56 20.73 -6.90
C GLU A 61 -12.62 19.36 -6.21
N PHE A 62 -13.78 18.99 -5.64
CA PHE A 62 -13.96 17.70 -4.99
C PHE A 62 -13.79 16.52 -5.96
N CYS A 63 -14.32 16.65 -7.18
CA CYS A 63 -14.10 15.68 -8.25
C CYS A 63 -12.61 15.56 -8.59
N GLY A 64 -11.89 16.68 -8.71
CA GLY A 64 -10.45 16.68 -8.94
C GLY A 64 -9.66 15.96 -7.84
N VAL A 65 -10.04 16.15 -6.57
CA VAL A 65 -9.43 15.43 -5.44
C VAL A 65 -9.71 13.92 -5.52
N ILE A 66 -10.94 13.52 -5.87
CA ILE A 66 -11.29 12.10 -6.05
C ILE A 66 -10.43 11.46 -7.14
N ASP A 67 -10.26 12.13 -8.27
CA ASP A 67 -9.49 11.59 -9.38
C ASP A 67 -8.01 11.47 -9.02
N MET A 68 -7.46 12.44 -8.30
CA MET A 68 -6.11 12.34 -7.74
C MET A 68 -5.96 11.15 -6.79
N ILE A 69 -6.93 10.90 -5.89
CA ILE A 69 -6.90 9.76 -4.97
C ILE A 69 -6.95 8.43 -5.76
N ARG A 70 -7.79 8.35 -6.79
CA ARG A 70 -7.90 7.17 -7.65
C ARG A 70 -6.57 6.86 -8.34
N GLU A 71 -5.92 7.87 -8.90
CA GLU A 71 -4.63 7.71 -9.57
C GLU A 71 -3.53 7.31 -8.58
N GLN A 72 -3.47 7.94 -7.40
CA GLN A 72 -2.53 7.55 -6.34
C GLN A 72 -2.72 6.10 -5.89
N ASN A 73 -3.97 5.66 -5.76
CA ASN A 73 -4.27 4.28 -5.41
C ASN A 73 -3.86 3.31 -6.52
N SER A 74 -4.15 3.62 -7.78
CA SER A 74 -3.70 2.81 -8.92
C SER A 74 -2.18 2.67 -8.94
N VAL A 75 -1.43 3.78 -8.81
CA VAL A 75 0.05 3.73 -8.71
C VAL A 75 0.54 2.90 -7.53
N CYS A 76 -0.08 3.05 -6.36
CA CYS A 76 0.30 2.31 -5.17
C CYS A 76 0.08 0.80 -5.36
N LEU A 77 -1.10 0.40 -5.85
CA LEU A 77 -1.51 -1.00 -5.95
C LEU A 77 -0.89 -1.71 -7.15
N GLU A 78 -0.75 -1.03 -8.29
CA GLU A 78 -0.28 -1.64 -9.54
C GLU A 78 1.24 -1.57 -9.68
N GLN A 79 1.90 -0.56 -9.10
CA GLN A 79 3.34 -0.38 -9.27
C GLN A 79 4.10 -0.64 -7.97
N LYS A 80 3.74 0.04 -6.88
CA LYS A 80 4.55 0.00 -5.64
C LYS A 80 4.40 -1.33 -4.89
N LEU A 81 3.18 -1.81 -4.73
CA LEU A 81 2.91 -3.03 -3.96
C LEU A 81 3.58 -4.27 -4.58
N PRO A 82 3.54 -4.50 -5.91
CA PRO A 82 4.28 -5.62 -6.52
C PRO A 82 5.79 -5.52 -6.32
N ILE A 83 6.37 -4.31 -6.37
CA ILE A 83 7.79 -4.11 -6.10
C ILE A 83 8.14 -4.50 -4.67
N VAL A 84 7.35 -4.06 -3.69
CA VAL A 84 7.55 -4.44 -2.28
C VAL A 84 7.44 -5.95 -2.11
N TYR A 85 6.43 -6.57 -2.72
CA TYR A 85 6.24 -8.03 -2.66
C TYR A 85 7.43 -8.79 -3.28
N ALA A 86 7.92 -8.35 -4.43
CA ALA A 86 9.10 -8.93 -5.07
C ALA A 86 10.33 -8.83 -4.15
N LYS A 87 10.54 -7.69 -3.49
CA LYS A 87 11.62 -7.51 -2.52
C LYS A 87 11.46 -8.37 -1.27
N CYS A 88 10.25 -8.55 -0.77
CA CYS A 88 9.99 -9.49 0.32
C CYS A 88 10.36 -10.92 -0.09
N THR A 89 10.02 -11.32 -1.32
CA THR A 89 10.37 -12.65 -1.85
C THR A 89 11.89 -12.83 -1.97
N GLU A 90 12.59 -11.83 -2.52
CA GLU A 90 14.06 -11.84 -2.58
C GLU A 90 14.71 -11.96 -1.18
N LEU A 91 14.11 -11.31 -0.17
CA LEU A 91 14.58 -11.42 1.21
C LEU A 91 14.36 -12.82 1.78
N GLU A 92 13.25 -13.49 1.47
CA GLU A 92 13.02 -14.88 1.87
C GLU A 92 14.09 -15.82 1.32
N ASP A 93 14.47 -15.67 0.06
CA ASP A 93 15.53 -16.46 -0.56
C ASP A 93 16.90 -16.21 0.10
N LEU A 94 17.16 -14.95 0.47
CA LEU A 94 18.36 -14.59 1.22
C LEU A 94 18.37 -15.22 2.62
N PHE A 95 17.24 -15.22 3.33
CA PHE A 95 17.14 -15.89 4.63
C PHE A 95 17.36 -17.39 4.52
N ARG A 96 16.80 -18.06 3.51
CA ARG A 96 17.08 -19.48 3.24
C ARG A 96 18.56 -19.73 2.99
N SER A 97 19.23 -18.83 2.28
CA SER A 97 20.67 -18.91 2.04
C SER A 97 21.47 -18.75 3.33
N ILE A 98 21.05 -17.87 4.24
CA ILE A 98 21.65 -17.70 5.56
C ILE A 98 21.46 -18.96 6.41
N ASP A 99 20.25 -19.53 6.46
CA ASP A 99 19.96 -20.74 7.22
C ASP A 99 20.82 -21.92 6.76
N ARG A 100 20.96 -22.09 5.44
CA ARG A 100 21.83 -23.12 4.84
C ARG A 100 23.29 -22.92 5.22
N LEU A 101 23.76 -21.68 5.22
CA LEU A 101 25.11 -21.34 5.64
C LEU A 101 25.33 -21.65 7.13
N GLU A 102 24.34 -21.36 7.97
CA GLU A 102 24.42 -21.66 9.40
C GLU A 102 24.50 -23.16 9.67
N GLU A 103 23.71 -23.98 8.98
CA GLU A 103 23.77 -25.44 9.05
C GLU A 103 25.16 -25.95 8.60
N MET A 104 25.67 -25.41 7.51
CA MET A 104 27.01 -25.73 7.01
C MET A 104 28.09 -25.46 8.07
N VAL A 105 28.05 -24.29 8.72
CA VAL A 105 28.98 -23.92 9.78
C VAL A 105 28.86 -24.88 10.98
N LYS A 106 27.64 -25.28 11.36
CA LYS A 106 27.44 -26.28 12.43
C LYS A 106 28.10 -27.62 12.11
N ILE A 107 27.97 -28.10 10.87
CA ILE A 107 28.57 -29.37 10.44
C ILE A 107 30.09 -29.28 10.38
N VAL A 108 30.64 -28.19 9.82
CA VAL A 108 32.08 -27.96 9.79
C VAL A 108 32.65 -27.95 11.20
N LYS A 109 32.00 -27.24 12.13
CA LYS A 109 32.39 -27.23 13.54
C LYS A 109 32.42 -28.64 14.13
N ALA A 110 31.34 -29.41 13.99
CA ALA A 110 31.28 -30.77 14.51
C ALA A 110 32.37 -31.69 13.91
N THR A 111 32.70 -31.49 12.63
CA THR A 111 33.75 -32.25 11.94
C THR A 111 35.14 -31.89 12.47
N VAL A 112 35.40 -30.59 12.70
CA VAL A 112 36.66 -30.11 13.30
C VAL A 112 36.79 -30.59 14.74
N ASP A 113 35.75 -30.48 15.56
CA ASP A 113 35.75 -30.97 16.95
C ASP A 113 36.06 -32.48 17.01
N ALA A 114 35.49 -33.27 16.08
CA ALA A 114 35.77 -34.71 15.98
C ALA A 114 37.22 -34.99 15.56
N MET A 115 37.75 -34.22 14.60
CA MET A 115 39.14 -34.33 14.16
C MET A 115 40.11 -33.98 15.30
N GLU A 116 39.86 -32.89 16.05
CA GLU A 116 40.65 -32.51 17.21
C GLU A 116 40.67 -33.62 18.28
N CYS A 117 39.52 -34.27 18.53
CA CYS A 117 39.46 -35.41 19.45
C CYS A 117 40.34 -36.58 18.99
N GLU A 118 40.34 -36.91 17.70
CA GLU A 118 41.19 -37.99 17.16
C GLU A 118 42.69 -37.62 17.18
N VAL A 119 43.02 -36.34 16.94
CA VAL A 119 44.40 -35.84 17.06
C VAL A 119 44.88 -35.96 18.50
N ILE A 120 44.09 -35.53 19.49
CA ILE A 120 44.43 -35.65 20.92
C ILE A 120 44.65 -37.13 21.30
N LYS A 121 43.77 -38.04 20.86
CA LYS A 121 43.95 -39.49 21.08
C LYS A 121 45.26 -40.01 20.48
N ALA A 122 45.60 -39.58 19.27
CA ALA A 122 46.87 -39.95 18.66
C ALA A 122 48.04 -39.39 19.46
N GLU A 123 48.02 -38.10 19.80
CA GLU A 123 49.05 -37.46 20.61
C GLU A 123 49.26 -38.18 21.95
N GLU A 124 48.21 -38.60 22.66
CA GLU A 124 48.34 -39.37 23.91
C GLU A 124 49.00 -40.76 23.70
N LEU A 125 48.66 -41.43 22.58
CA LEU A 125 49.26 -42.71 22.21
C LEU A 125 50.75 -42.56 21.84
N PHE A 126 51.12 -41.47 21.18
CA PHE A 126 52.46 -41.22 20.66
C PHE A 126 53.38 -40.44 21.64
N ALA A 127 52.85 -39.56 22.50
CA ALA A 127 53.62 -38.78 23.48
C ALA A 127 54.21 -39.66 24.60
N ASN A 128 53.58 -40.78 24.88
CA ASN A 128 54.14 -41.77 25.78
C ASN A 128 55.25 -42.56 25.06
N ASN A 129 56.42 -42.72 25.69
CA ASN A 129 57.63 -43.45 25.24
C ASN A 129 57.44 -44.90 24.73
N LYS A 130 56.21 -45.36 24.52
CA LYS A 130 55.79 -46.65 23.99
C LYS A 130 56.11 -46.84 22.51
N ILE A 131 56.28 -45.78 21.71
CA ILE A 131 56.67 -45.92 20.28
C ILE A 131 58.09 -46.48 20.14
N LYS A 132 59.03 -46.08 21.01
CA LYS A 132 60.39 -46.65 21.01
C LYS A 132 60.34 -48.17 21.28
N LYS A 133 59.47 -48.62 22.18
CA LYS A 133 59.24 -50.05 22.44
C LYS A 133 58.58 -50.74 21.24
N PHE A 134 57.59 -50.11 20.60
CA PHE A 134 56.85 -50.69 19.47
C PHE A 134 57.69 -50.81 18.19
N LEU A 135 58.50 -49.79 17.87
CA LEU A 135 59.45 -49.83 16.74
C LEU A 135 60.64 -50.76 17.02
N SER A 136 61.13 -50.82 18.26
CA SER A 136 62.18 -51.79 18.63
C SER A 136 61.71 -53.25 18.50
N SER A 137 60.41 -53.50 18.63
CA SER A 137 59.81 -54.83 18.44
C SER A 137 59.65 -55.21 16.95
N PHE A 138 59.70 -54.24 16.04
CA PHE A 138 59.55 -54.47 14.59
C PHE A 138 60.85 -54.88 13.91
N TRP A 139 62.01 -54.46 14.44
CA TRP A 139 63.32 -54.92 13.94
C TRP A 139 63.77 -56.27 14.54
N ASN A 140 63.21 -56.66 15.68
CA ASN A 140 63.61 -57.88 16.41
C ASN A 140 62.44 -58.85 16.63
N ASN A 141 61.71 -59.26 15.58
CA ASN A 141 60.92 -60.49 15.70
C ASN A 141 60.71 -61.25 14.39
N LYS A 142 61.65 -62.16 14.13
CA LYS A 142 61.41 -63.33 13.28
C LYS A 142 60.52 -64.29 14.09
N ARG A 143 59.29 -64.45 13.61
CA ARG A 143 58.29 -65.49 14.00
C ARG A 143 57.62 -65.26 15.35
N ARG A 144 56.35 -64.87 15.32
CA ARG A 144 55.22 -65.55 15.99
C ARG A 144 53.92 -64.84 15.61
N SER A 145 52.94 -65.65 15.18
CA SER A 145 51.56 -65.22 14.97
C SER A 145 50.96 -64.86 16.33
N SER A 146 50.69 -63.58 16.53
CA SER A 146 49.71 -63.12 17.53
C SER A 146 49.04 -61.88 16.96
N ASP A 147 47.72 -61.97 16.85
CA ASP A 147 46.79 -60.92 16.47
C ASP A 147 46.97 -59.66 17.34
N SER A 148 47.94 -58.82 16.99
CA SER A 148 48.09 -57.50 17.57
C SER A 148 47.14 -56.57 16.81
N ARG A 149 45.97 -56.35 17.40
CA ARG A 149 44.92 -55.43 16.92
C ARG A 149 45.54 -54.06 16.62
N LYS A 150 45.89 -53.82 15.36
CA LYS A 150 46.24 -52.48 14.87
C LYS A 150 45.01 -51.59 15.09
N PRO A 151 45.15 -50.34 15.56
CA PRO A 151 44.03 -49.42 15.57
C PRO A 151 43.52 -49.31 14.13
N LYS A 152 42.27 -49.74 13.92
CA LYS A 152 41.62 -49.68 12.62
C LYS A 152 41.27 -48.22 12.39
N TYR A 153 42.09 -47.52 11.63
CA TYR A 153 41.76 -46.18 11.15
C TYR A 153 40.45 -46.24 10.38
N VAL A 154 39.47 -45.47 10.84
CA VAL A 154 38.22 -45.24 10.12
C VAL A 154 38.32 -43.81 9.61
N GLU A 155 38.31 -43.67 8.29
CA GLU A 155 38.38 -42.37 7.64
C GLU A 155 37.20 -41.49 8.11
N PRO A 156 37.47 -40.30 8.67
CA PRO A 156 36.41 -39.38 9.05
C PRO A 156 35.61 -38.98 7.81
N LYS A 157 34.28 -38.92 7.93
CA LYS A 157 33.44 -38.38 6.86
C LYS A 157 33.72 -36.89 6.74
N LEU A 158 34.51 -36.51 5.73
CA LEU A 158 34.87 -35.12 5.49
C LEU A 158 33.66 -34.34 4.98
N PHE A 159 33.52 -33.13 5.49
CA PHE A 159 32.55 -32.16 4.98
C PHE A 159 32.90 -31.80 3.53
N SER A 160 31.92 -31.92 2.63
CA SER A 160 32.05 -31.50 1.24
C SER A 160 31.03 -30.41 0.94
N THR A 161 31.52 -29.24 0.55
CA THR A 161 30.70 -28.11 0.12
C THR A 161 29.78 -28.49 -1.05
N LYS A 162 30.19 -29.44 -1.91
CA LYS A 162 29.39 -29.88 -3.07
C LYS A 162 28.05 -30.52 -2.71
N ASP A 163 27.94 -31.12 -1.52
CA ASP A 163 26.70 -31.74 -1.05
C ASP A 163 25.66 -30.68 -0.64
N PHE A 164 26.12 -29.44 -0.41
CA PHE A 164 25.32 -28.28 -0.01
C PHE A 164 25.28 -27.19 -1.07
N PHE A 165 25.78 -27.43 -2.28
CA PHE A 165 25.57 -26.52 -3.41
C PHE A 165 25.29 -27.40 -4.63
N CYS A 166 24.23 -28.22 -4.59
CA CYS A 166 23.67 -28.74 -5.83
C CYS A 166 23.02 -27.57 -6.57
N ASP A 167 23.52 -27.31 -7.78
CA ASP A 167 23.05 -26.26 -8.68
C ASP A 167 21.54 -26.38 -8.92
N GLU A 168 20.74 -25.53 -8.28
CA GLU A 168 19.37 -25.25 -8.70
C GLU A 168 19.31 -24.46 -10.03
N GLN A 169 20.42 -24.41 -10.78
CA GLN A 169 20.49 -23.90 -12.15
C GLN A 169 20.66 -25.04 -13.16
N SER A 170 19.73 -26.00 -13.18
CA SER A 170 19.54 -26.87 -14.35
C SER A 170 18.13 -27.44 -14.46
N ALA A 171 17.10 -26.61 -14.24
CA ALA A 171 15.80 -26.91 -14.85
C ALA A 171 15.81 -26.35 -16.28
N PRO A 172 15.80 -27.18 -17.35
CA PRO A 172 15.58 -26.67 -18.68
C PRO A 172 14.15 -26.17 -18.75
N VAL A 173 13.98 -24.86 -18.98
CA VAL A 173 12.72 -24.29 -19.44
C VAL A 173 12.38 -25.00 -20.75
N LYS A 174 11.38 -25.90 -20.72
CA LYS A 174 10.74 -26.38 -21.93
C LYS A 174 10.06 -25.18 -22.57
N SER A 175 10.67 -24.65 -23.61
CA SER A 175 10.02 -23.81 -24.58
C SER A 175 9.12 -24.70 -25.44
N ASP A 176 7.90 -24.94 -24.96
CA ASP A 176 6.79 -25.28 -25.85
C ASP A 176 6.30 -23.97 -26.45
N ASP A 177 6.73 -23.65 -27.67
CA ASP A 177 5.83 -22.98 -28.62
C ASP A 177 6.27 -23.27 -30.06
N GLU A 178 5.66 -24.30 -30.63
CA GLU A 178 5.69 -24.61 -32.05
C GLU A 178 4.36 -24.11 -32.66
N SER A 179 4.45 -23.00 -33.38
CA SER A 179 3.79 -22.75 -34.66
C SER A 179 2.25 -22.82 -34.79
N GLU A 180 1.61 -21.66 -35.02
CA GLU A 180 0.50 -21.53 -35.97
C GLU A 180 0.39 -20.05 -36.42
N LYS A 181 0.87 -19.65 -37.61
CA LYS A 181 0.31 -19.82 -38.97
C LYS A 181 -1.06 -19.15 -39.16
N THR A 182 -1.07 -17.88 -39.61
CA THR A 182 -1.56 -17.37 -40.92
C THR A 182 -1.60 -15.86 -40.90
#